data_AF-A0A929NVJ7-F1
#
_entry.id   AF-A0A929NVJ7-F1
#
_cell.length_a   1.000
_cell.length_b   1.000
_cell.length_c   1.000
_cell.angle_alpha   90.00
_cell.angle_beta   90.00
_cell.angle_gamma   90.00
#
_symmetry.space_group_name_H-M   'P 1'
#
loop_
_entity.id
_entity.type
_entity.pdbx_description
1 polymer ?
#
loop_
_entity_poly.entity_id
_entity_poly.type
_entity_poly.pdbx_seq_one_letter_code
_entity_poly.pdbx_strand_id
1 'polypeptide(L)'
;MFSYILKRLLLMIPTLFGVMLITFAVTQFVPGGPVEQLVSQLEGQHGVGEASSGTSGLYRGATGLDEEYIEEIRALYGFDKPVHERFFSMMKNYLTFNFGDSYFHNESVVDLVISKLPVSISLGVWSFLIVYSTCIPLGIAKA
;
A
#
# COMPACT_ATOMS: atom_id res chain seq x y z
N MET A 1 -24.10 21.33 -20.90
CA MET A 1 -23.67 20.11 -20.17
C MET A 1 -22.16 19.88 -20.19
N PHE A 2 -21.48 20.00 -21.34
CA PHE A 2 -20.02 19.77 -21.43
C PHE A 2 -19.18 20.68 -20.51
N SER A 3 -19.51 21.98 -20.43
CA SER A 3 -18.85 22.92 -19.51
C SER A 3 -19.01 22.53 -18.02
N TYR A 4 -20.14 21.91 -17.65
CA TYR A 4 -20.36 21.41 -16.29
C TYR A 4 -19.53 20.16 -15.99
N ILE A 5 -19.49 19.19 -16.93
CA ILE A 5 -18.62 18.02 -16.83
C ILE A 5 -17.16 18.46 -16.69
N LEU A 6 -16.70 19.39 -17.54
CA LEU A 6 -15.31 19.86 -17.54
C LEU A 6 -14.97 20.57 -16.22
N LYS A 7 -15.87 21.42 -15.71
CA LYS A 7 -15.68 22.13 -14.43
C LYS A 7 -15.61 21.14 -13.26
N ARG A 8 -16.42 20.09 -13.29
CA ARG A 8 -16.44 19.03 -12.26
C ARG A 8 -15.19 18.15 -12.31
N LEU A 9 -14.73 17.81 -13.51
CA LEU A 9 -13.52 17.01 -13.75
C LEU A 9 -12.26 17.81 -13.39
N LEU A 10 -12.25 19.11 -13.70
CA LEU A 10 -11.17 20.02 -13.30
C LEU A 10 -11.14 20.25 -11.78
N LEU A 11 -12.30 20.32 -11.12
CA LEU A 11 -12.41 20.36 -9.65
C LEU A 11 -11.99 19.05 -8.97
N MET A 12 -12.03 17.91 -9.67
CA MET A 12 -11.60 16.63 -9.14
C MET A 12 -10.09 16.58 -8.90
N ILE A 13 -9.30 17.20 -9.77
CA ILE A 13 -7.82 17.23 -9.68
C ILE A 13 -7.34 17.84 -8.34
N PRO A 14 -7.78 19.05 -7.92
CA PRO A 14 -7.42 19.60 -6.61
C PRO A 14 -7.90 18.76 -5.44
N THR A 15 -9.09 18.14 -5.52
CA THR A 15 -9.58 17.28 -4.44
C THR A 15 -8.73 16.02 -4.29
N LEU A 16 -8.38 15.38 -5.41
CA LEU A 16 -7.50 14.21 -5.41
C LEU A 16 -6.11 14.57 -4.90
N PHE A 17 -5.55 15.70 -5.36
CA PHE A 17 -4.27 16.19 -4.90
C PHE A 17 -4.26 16.45 -3.39
N GLY A 18 -5.32 17.10 -2.87
CA GLY A 18 -5.48 17.35 -1.43
C GLY A 18 -5.53 16.07 -0.61
N VAL A 19 -6.34 15.08 -1.04
CA VAL A 19 -6.42 13.78 -0.37
C VAL A 19 -5.08 13.04 -0.43
N MET A 20 -4.41 13.01 -1.59
CA MET A 20 -3.10 12.38 -1.74
C MET A 20 -2.04 13.04 -0.86
N LEU A 21 -2.02 14.37 -0.77
CA LEU A 21 -1.09 15.12 0.09
C LEU A 21 -1.33 14.79 1.56
N ILE A 22 -2.59 14.77 1.99
CA ILE A 22 -2.96 14.40 3.36
C ILE A 22 -2.53 12.97 3.65
N THR A 23 -2.84 12.00 2.78
CA THR A 23 -2.43 10.60 2.96
C THR A 23 -0.92 10.46 3.01
N PHE A 24 -0.20 11.16 2.13
CA PHE A 24 1.26 11.15 2.12
C PHE A 24 1.85 11.73 3.42
N ALA A 25 1.32 12.87 3.88
CA ALA A 25 1.72 13.45 5.15
C ALA A 25 1.48 12.47 6.30
N VAL A 26 0.30 11.85 6.37
CA VAL A 26 -0.01 10.83 7.38
C VAL A 26 0.99 9.68 7.32
N THR A 27 1.31 9.14 6.14
CA THR A 27 2.28 8.06 6.01
C THR A 27 3.71 8.45 6.38
N GLN A 28 4.08 9.72 6.27
CA GLN A 28 5.40 10.22 6.69
C GLN A 28 5.50 10.46 8.21
N PHE A 29 4.39 10.77 8.86
CA PHE A 29 4.33 10.97 10.31
C PHE A 29 4.10 9.68 11.10
N VAL A 30 3.76 8.56 10.45
CA VAL A 30 3.71 7.24 11.09
C VAL A 30 5.14 6.74 11.31
N PRO A 31 5.65 6.67 12.56
CA PRO A 31 6.98 6.15 12.84
C PRO A 31 6.99 4.62 12.60
N GLY A 32 8.00 4.13 11.89
CA GLY A 32 8.12 2.74 11.46
C GLY A 32 7.89 2.58 9.95
N GLY A 33 8.78 3.16 9.16
CA GLY A 33 8.71 3.04 7.71
C GLY A 33 8.74 1.57 7.27
N PRO A 34 8.24 1.24 6.07
CA PRO A 34 8.27 -0.13 5.55
C PRO A 34 9.71 -0.71 5.51
N VAL A 35 10.73 0.15 5.43
CA VAL A 35 12.14 -0.24 5.49
C VAL A 35 12.57 -0.64 6.90
N GLU A 36 12.22 0.11 7.95
CA GLU A 36 12.45 -0.33 9.34
C GLU A 36 11.74 -1.65 9.64
N GLN A 37 10.54 -1.85 9.10
CA GLN A 37 9.81 -3.12 9.26
C GLN A 37 10.51 -4.27 8.53
N LEU A 38 10.97 -4.07 7.29
CA LEU A 38 11.75 -5.04 6.54
C LEU A 38 13.07 -5.40 7.24
N VAL A 39 13.80 -4.40 7.75
CA VAL A 39 15.04 -4.60 8.50
C VAL A 39 14.75 -5.37 9.81
N SER A 40 13.69 -4.99 10.53
CA SER A 40 13.29 -5.71 11.76
C SER A 40 12.81 -7.14 11.50
N GLN A 41 12.25 -7.42 10.31
CA GLN A 41 11.83 -8.75 9.91
C GLN A 41 13.03 -9.62 9.52
N LEU A 42 14.02 -9.05 8.84
CA LEU A 42 15.29 -9.72 8.51
C LEU A 42 16.14 -9.97 9.76
N GLU A 43 16.23 -9.00 10.67
CA GLU A 43 16.84 -9.18 12.00
C GLU A 43 16.09 -10.22 12.84
N GLY A 44 14.75 -10.20 12.82
CA GLY A 44 13.91 -11.12 13.58
C GLY A 44 13.89 -12.56 13.03
N GLN A 45 14.10 -12.75 11.74
CA GLN A 45 14.11 -14.06 11.08
C GLN A 45 15.44 -14.82 11.30
N HIS A 46 16.55 -14.11 11.54
CA HIS A 46 17.85 -14.74 11.84
C HIS A 46 18.07 -15.10 13.32
N GLY A 47 17.13 -14.78 14.21
CA GLY A 47 17.29 -14.95 15.66
C GLY A 47 16.73 -16.23 16.30
N VAL A 48 16.04 -17.13 15.58
CA VAL A 48 15.23 -18.20 16.23
C VAL A 48 15.39 -19.61 15.63
N GLY A 49 16.56 -19.96 15.10
CA GLY A 49 16.77 -21.35 14.70
C GLY A 49 18.22 -21.70 14.50
N GLU A 50 18.86 -22.26 15.54
CA GLU A 50 19.75 -23.43 15.45
C GLU A 50 20.38 -23.75 16.81
N ALA A 51 19.64 -24.50 17.62
CA ALA A 51 20.23 -25.27 18.72
C ALA A 51 20.52 -26.70 18.22
N SER A 52 21.61 -26.89 17.48
CA SER A 52 22.23 -28.21 17.32
C SER A 52 23.68 -28.13 16.82
N SER A 53 24.59 -28.20 17.79
CA SER A 53 25.85 -28.95 17.77
C SER A 53 26.79 -28.83 16.56
N GLY A 54 27.95 -28.21 16.80
CA GLY A 54 29.21 -28.72 16.26
C GLY A 54 30.10 -27.68 15.60
N THR A 55 31.28 -27.48 16.20
CA THR A 55 32.47 -26.82 15.62
C THR A 55 32.54 -25.31 15.79
N SER A 56 33.33 -24.97 16.82
CA SER A 56 34.15 -23.79 16.95
C SER A 56 34.84 -23.39 15.64
N GLY A 57 34.18 -22.50 14.89
CA GLY A 57 34.77 -21.67 13.86
C GLY A 57 34.21 -20.27 14.06
N LEU A 58 35.11 -19.31 14.22
CA LEU A 58 34.86 -17.89 14.46
C LEU A 58 33.53 -17.40 13.84
N TYR A 59 32.56 -17.09 14.68
CA TYR A 59 31.40 -16.26 14.31
C TYR A 59 31.92 -14.86 13.95
N ARG A 60 32.29 -14.68 12.69
CA ARG A 60 32.52 -13.41 12.01
C ARG A 60 31.24 -13.06 11.23
N GLY A 61 30.16 -12.87 11.98
CA GLY A 61 28.84 -12.50 11.45
C GLY A 61 28.27 -11.22 12.09
N ALA A 62 29.12 -10.41 12.73
CA ALA A 62 28.71 -9.20 13.45
C ALA A 62 29.34 -7.91 12.91
N THR A 63 30.06 -7.98 11.79
CA THR A 63 30.74 -6.81 11.22
C THR A 63 30.96 -7.04 9.72
N GLY A 64 30.07 -6.49 8.89
CA GLY A 64 30.43 -6.13 7.51
C GLY A 64 29.52 -6.58 6.38
N LEU A 65 28.35 -7.17 6.64
CA LEU A 65 27.36 -7.46 5.59
C LEU A 65 26.02 -6.75 5.78
N ASP A 66 26.01 -5.68 6.56
CA ASP A 66 24.78 -4.97 6.89
C ASP A 66 24.77 -3.57 6.28
N GLU A 67 25.85 -2.78 6.33
CA GLU A 67 25.79 -1.37 5.90
C GLU A 67 25.63 -1.18 4.38
N GLU A 68 26.37 -1.94 3.55
CA GLU A 68 26.30 -1.82 2.08
C GLU A 68 24.98 -2.38 1.52
N TYR A 69 24.47 -3.47 2.10
CA TYR A 69 23.16 -4.04 1.76
C TYR A 69 22.01 -3.17 2.27
N ILE A 70 22.15 -2.55 3.45
CA ILE A 70 21.18 -1.57 3.98
C ILE A 70 21.20 -0.30 3.12
N GLU A 71 22.35 0.14 2.62
CA GLU A 71 22.45 1.25 1.67
C GLU A 71 21.86 0.90 0.30
N GLU A 72 22.09 -0.31 -0.21
CA GLU A 72 21.49 -0.79 -1.45
C GLU A 72 19.96 -0.88 -1.32
N ILE A 73 19.46 -1.37 -0.19
CA ILE A 73 18.03 -1.33 0.14
C ILE A 73 17.55 0.13 0.31
N ARG A 74 18.29 1.02 0.95
CA ARG A 74 17.90 2.44 1.07
C ARG A 74 17.84 3.13 -0.31
N ALA A 75 18.75 2.78 -1.22
CA ALA A 75 18.86 3.29 -2.58
C ALA A 75 17.77 2.72 -3.51
N LEU A 76 17.50 1.40 -3.46
CA LEU A 76 16.43 0.75 -4.19
C LEU A 76 15.04 1.26 -3.77
N TYR A 77 14.86 1.57 -2.48
CA TYR A 77 13.60 2.05 -1.93
C TYR A 77 13.47 3.58 -1.98
N GLY A 78 14.47 4.29 -2.50
CA GLY A 78 14.40 5.72 -2.84
C GLY A 78 14.23 6.66 -1.64
N PHE A 79 14.64 6.23 -0.44
CA PHE A 79 14.58 7.05 0.78
C PHE A 79 15.66 8.14 0.85
N ASP A 80 16.63 8.13 -0.07
CA ASP A 80 17.63 9.20 -0.24
C ASP A 80 17.09 10.49 -0.87
N LYS A 81 15.89 10.44 -1.47
CA LYS A 81 15.33 11.57 -2.20
C LYS A 81 14.50 12.47 -1.29
N PRO A 82 14.63 13.80 -1.44
CA PRO A 82 13.92 14.73 -0.58
C PRO A 82 12.40 14.55 -0.71
N VAL A 83 11.69 14.87 0.37
CA VAL A 83 10.24 14.68 0.59
C VAL A 83 9.37 15.02 -0.64
N HIS A 84 9.72 16.08 -1.35
CA HIS A 84 9.01 16.54 -2.53
C HIS A 84 9.21 15.63 -3.75
N GLU A 85 10.41 15.11 -4.00
CA GLU A 85 10.66 14.19 -5.12
C GLU A 85 9.90 12.86 -4.95
N ARG A 86 9.80 12.36 -3.72
CA ARG A 86 9.01 11.16 -3.40
C ARG A 86 7.53 11.38 -3.70
N PHE A 87 7.00 12.54 -3.34
CA PHE A 87 5.61 12.90 -3.62
C PHE A 87 5.34 13.05 -5.13
N PHE A 88 6.23 13.71 -5.87
CA PHE A 88 6.09 13.85 -7.33
C PHE A 88 6.22 12.50 -8.06
N SER A 89 7.13 11.64 -7.63
CA SER A 89 7.26 10.28 -8.15
C SER A 89 6.01 9.44 -7.89
N MET A 90 5.48 9.47 -6.66
CA MET A 90 4.22 8.82 -6.30
C MET A 90 3.06 9.34 -7.16
N MET A 91 2.93 10.65 -7.31
CA MET A 91 1.89 11.28 -8.13
C MET A 91 1.99 10.84 -9.60
N LYS A 92 3.20 10.78 -10.17
CA LYS A 92 3.43 10.32 -11.55
C LYS A 92 3.06 8.84 -11.71
N ASN A 93 3.42 8.00 -10.75
CA ASN A 93 3.12 6.56 -10.77
C ASN A 93 1.60 6.32 -10.68
N TYR A 94 0.91 7.02 -9.78
CA TYR A 94 -0.54 6.94 -9.63
C TYR A 94 -1.29 7.43 -10.88
N LEU A 95 -0.79 8.50 -11.53
CA LEU A 95 -1.32 8.97 -12.81
C LEU A 95 -1.10 7.96 -13.95
N THR A 96 -0.05 7.12 -13.86
CA THR A 96 0.25 6.06 -14.83
C THR A 96 -0.45 4.75 -14.47
N PHE A 97 -1.39 4.76 -13.51
CA PHE A 97 -2.05 3.57 -12.95
C PHE A 97 -1.08 2.51 -12.39
N ASN A 98 0.15 2.92 -12.07
CA ASN A 98 1.12 2.07 -11.40
C ASN A 98 1.03 2.36 -9.90
N PHE A 99 0.33 1.47 -9.19
CA PHE A 99 0.12 1.57 -7.75
C PHE A 99 1.30 1.06 -6.92
N GLY A 100 2.34 0.53 -7.57
CA GLY A 100 3.49 -0.08 -6.92
C GLY A 100 3.23 -1.50 -6.42
N ASP A 101 4.23 -2.03 -5.72
CA ASP A 101 4.21 -3.35 -5.11
C ASP A 101 3.72 -3.28 -3.66
N SER A 102 2.99 -4.31 -3.23
CA SER A 102 2.42 -4.41 -1.89
C SER A 102 3.52 -4.64 -0.85
N TYR A 103 3.68 -3.69 0.07
CA TYR A 103 4.62 -3.73 1.20
C TYR A 103 4.51 -4.97 2.09
N PHE A 104 3.36 -5.66 2.09
CA PHE A 104 3.10 -6.83 2.93
C PHE A 104 3.09 -8.16 2.18
N HIS A 105 2.90 -8.15 0.86
CA HIS A 105 2.59 -9.37 0.10
C HIS A 105 3.50 -9.64 -1.11
N ASN A 106 4.49 -8.79 -1.42
CA ASN A 106 5.40 -8.97 -2.57
C ASN A 106 4.66 -9.19 -3.91
N GLU A 107 3.43 -8.69 -4.01
CA GLU A 107 2.57 -8.76 -5.20
C GLU A 107 2.17 -7.35 -5.61
N SER A 108 1.90 -7.14 -6.89
CA SER A 108 1.44 -5.83 -7.34
C SER A 108 0.12 -5.47 -6.63
N VAL A 109 -0.04 -4.20 -6.25
CA VAL A 109 -1.29 -3.75 -5.59
C VAL A 109 -2.52 -4.00 -6.47
N VAL A 110 -2.33 -3.99 -7.79
CA VAL A 110 -3.40 -4.29 -8.77
C VAL A 110 -3.86 -5.74 -8.64
N ASP A 111 -2.93 -6.69 -8.57
CA ASP A 111 -3.26 -8.11 -8.42
C ASP A 111 -3.95 -8.36 -7.08
N LEU A 112 -3.49 -7.69 -6.02
CA LEU A 112 -4.12 -7.76 -4.71
C LEU A 112 -5.55 -7.19 -4.74
N VAL A 113 -5.77 -6.05 -5.38
CA VAL A 113 -7.13 -5.47 -5.56
C VAL A 113 -8.01 -6.47 -6.32
N ILE A 114 -7.54 -6.99 -7.45
CA ILE A 114 -8.27 -7.97 -8.27
C ILE A 114 -8.62 -9.22 -7.47
N SER A 115 -7.73 -9.69 -6.60
CA SER A 115 -7.98 -10.85 -5.73
C SER A 115 -9.14 -10.61 -4.74
N LYS A 116 -9.34 -9.37 -4.30
CA LYS A 116 -10.37 -8.99 -3.31
C LYS A 116 -11.68 -8.52 -3.95
N LEU A 117 -11.66 -8.13 -5.23
CA LEU A 117 -12.86 -7.69 -5.96
C LEU A 117 -14.02 -8.71 -5.93
N PRO A 118 -13.83 -10.03 -6.13
CA PRO A 118 -14.93 -10.99 -6.13
C PRO A 118 -15.71 -11.02 -4.81
N VAL A 119 -15.00 -10.89 -3.69
CA VAL A 119 -15.61 -10.86 -2.36
C VAL A 119 -16.49 -9.63 -2.20
N SER A 120 -15.98 -8.44 -2.55
CA SER A 120 -16.76 -7.20 -2.48
C SER A 120 -17.97 -7.22 -3.42
N ILE A 121 -17.82 -7.75 -4.64
CA ILE A 121 -18.91 -7.83 -5.62
C ILE A 121 -20.00 -8.78 -5.12
N SER A 122 -19.63 -9.96 -4.62
CA SER A 122 -20.61 -10.92 -4.10
C SER A 122 -21.44 -10.35 -2.94
N LEU A 123 -20.79 -9.73 -1.95
CA LEU A 123 -21.47 -9.07 -0.83
C LEU A 123 -22.35 -7.90 -1.31
N GLY A 124 -21.86 -7.09 -2.25
CA GLY A 124 -22.61 -5.97 -2.81
C GLY A 124 -23.87 -6.42 -3.56
N VAL A 125 -23.77 -7.48 -4.37
CA VAL A 125 -24.90 -8.04 -5.12
C VAL A 125 -25.95 -8.62 -4.17
N TRP A 126 -25.54 -9.40 -3.17
CA TRP A 126 -26.48 -9.93 -2.17
C TRP A 126 -27.18 -8.83 -1.38
N SER A 127 -26.42 -7.82 -0.94
CA SER A 127 -26.98 -6.67 -0.22
C SER A 127 -27.96 -5.89 -1.09
N PHE A 128 -27.61 -5.61 -2.35
CA PHE A 128 -28.50 -4.98 -3.32
C PHE A 128 -29.79 -5.77 -3.52
N LEU A 129 -29.71 -7.09 -3.74
CA LEU A 129 -30.87 -7.94 -3.97
C LEU A 129 -31.82 -7.97 -2.76
N ILE A 130 -31.30 -8.15 -1.55
CA ILE A 130 -32.12 -8.20 -0.33
C ILE A 130 -32.81 -6.85 -0.09
N VAL A 131 -32.06 -5.75 -0.23
CA VAL A 131 -32.59 -4.39 -0.03
C VAL A 131 -33.69 -4.10 -1.05
N TYR A 132 -33.45 -4.34 -2.34
CA TYR A 132 -34.46 -4.08 -3.37
C TYR A 132 -35.68 -4.99 -3.22
N SER A 133 -35.46 -6.28 -2.96
CA SER A 133 -36.52 -7.26 -2.77
C SER A 133 -37.41 -6.95 -1.58
N THR A 134 -36.87 -6.33 -0.52
CA THR A 134 -37.66 -5.95 0.67
C THR A 134 -38.25 -4.54 0.56
N CYS A 135 -37.47 -3.55 0.13
CA CYS A 135 -37.88 -2.16 0.09
C CYS A 135 -38.92 -1.88 -1.00
N ILE A 136 -38.85 -2.55 -2.16
CA ILE A 136 -39.83 -2.36 -3.23
C ILE A 136 -41.25 -2.77 -2.78
N PRO A 137 -41.50 -3.99 -2.28
CA PRO A 137 -42.85 -4.39 -1.89
C PRO A 137 -43.35 -3.60 -0.69
N LEU A 138 -42.51 -3.29 0.31
CA LEU A 138 -42.93 -2.41 1.41
C LEU A 138 -43.26 -0.99 0.93
N GLY A 139 -42.49 -0.48 -0.03
CA GLY A 139 -42.74 0.84 -0.63
C GLY A 139 -44.06 0.88 -1.41
N ILE A 140 -44.34 -0.15 -2.19
CA ILE A 140 -45.60 -0.29 -2.93
C ILE A 140 -46.78 -0.52 -1.98
N ALA A 141 -46.63 -1.36 -0.94
CA ALA A 141 -47.72 -1.65 0.00
C ALA A 141 -48.08 -0.45 0.91
N LYS A 142 -47.16 0.49 1.10
CA LYS A 142 -47.40 1.74 1.83
C LYS A 142 -48.04 2.83 0.95
N ALA A 143 -47.81 2.80 -0.35
CA ALA A 143 -48.34 3.77 -1.32
C ALA A 143 -49.81 3.46 -1.66
#